data_AF-A0AAE8HJZ0-F1
#
_entry.id   AF-A0AAE8HJZ0-F1
#
_cell.length_a   1.000
_cell.length_b   1.000
_cell.length_c   1.000
_cell.angle_alpha   90.00
_cell.angle_beta   90.00
_cell.angle_gamma   90.00
#
_symmetry.space_group_name_H-M   'P 1'
#
loop_
_entity.id
_entity.type
_entity.pdbx_description
1 polymer ?
#
loop_
_entity_poly.entity_id
_entity_poly.type
_entity_poly.pdbx_seq_one_letter_code
_entity_poly.pdbx_strand_id
1 'polypeptide(L)'
;MVTILAIIFGFLLIFAIVRVIQIKMGVTKRFGYHYTITMHYGLKLPDLIKNDNLRGKIKIISATDNTCKVQSQINDTELKTTLMKDYGLDSTQVQVENTQ
;
A
#
# COMPACT_ATOMS: atom_id res chain seq x y z
N MET A 1 9.84 -9.64 45.07
CA MET A 1 10.70 -8.79 44.21
C MET A 1 10.92 -9.38 42.83
N VAL A 2 11.41 -10.62 42.70
CA VAL A 2 11.72 -11.24 41.39
C VAL A 2 10.50 -11.37 40.47
N THR A 3 9.34 -11.76 41.01
CA THR A 3 8.07 -11.85 40.26
C THR A 3 7.57 -10.50 39.74
N ILE A 4 7.67 -9.45 40.56
CA ILE A 4 7.29 -8.08 40.15
C ILE A 4 8.23 -7.59 39.04
N LEU A 5 9.53 -7.86 39.16
CA LEU A 5 10.52 -7.50 38.14
C LEU A 5 10.25 -8.21 36.81
N ALA A 6 9.88 -9.49 36.84
CA ALA A 6 9.54 -10.27 35.65
C ALA A 6 8.29 -9.74 34.94
N ILE A 7 7.27 -9.30 35.70
CA ILE A 7 6.06 -8.70 35.13
C ILE A 7 6.37 -7.38 34.43
N ILE A 8 7.15 -6.50 35.08
CA ILE A 8 7.58 -5.22 34.49
C ILE A 8 8.38 -5.46 33.21
N PHE A 9 9.30 -6.42 33.23
CA PHE A 9 10.09 -6.79 32.05
C PHE A 9 9.21 -7.34 30.91
N GLY A 10 8.20 -8.14 31.23
CA GLY A 10 7.23 -8.63 30.26
C GLY A 10 6.45 -7.49 29.57
N PHE A 11 5.98 -6.51 30.34
CA PHE A 11 5.31 -5.32 29.77
C PHE A 11 6.25 -4.50 28.88
N LEU A 12 7.52 -4.34 29.27
CA LEU A 12 8.51 -3.63 28.45
C LEU A 12 8.76 -4.34 27.12
N LEU A 13 8.82 -5.68 27.10
CA LEU A 13 8.96 -6.45 25.87
C LEU A 13 7.76 -6.27 24.94
N ILE A 14 6.54 -6.36 25.47
CA ILE A 14 5.31 -6.13 24.68
C ILE A 14 5.29 -4.72 24.11
N PHE A 15 5.62 -3.72 24.93
CA PHE A 15 5.68 -2.32 24.50
C PHE A 15 6.70 -2.12 23.38
N ALA A 16 7.89 -2.72 23.50
CA ALA A 16 8.92 -2.66 22.46
C ALA A 16 8.44 -3.26 21.13
N ILE A 17 7.78 -4.43 21.17
CA ILE A 17 7.21 -5.08 19.98
C ILE A 17 6.16 -4.16 19.30
N VAL A 18 5.24 -3.61 20.08
CA VAL A 18 4.20 -2.70 19.56
C VAL A 18 4.83 -1.46 18.91
N ARG A 19 5.85 -0.87 19.55
CA ARG A 19 6.55 0.31 19.00
C ARG A 19 7.27 -0.02 17.70
N VAL A 20 7.91 -1.18 17.58
CA VAL A 20 8.57 -1.61 16.33
C VAL A 20 7.54 -1.78 15.21
N ILE A 21 6.37 -2.37 15.49
CA ILE A 21 5.30 -2.52 14.49
C ILE A 21 4.76 -1.15 14.06
N GLN A 22 4.51 -0.23 15.01
CA GLN A 22 4.05 1.12 14.70
C GLN A 22 5.07 1.92 13.89
N ILE A 23 6.36 1.82 14.22
CA ILE A 23 7.43 2.47 13.47
C ILE A 23 7.51 1.88 12.06
N LYS A 24 7.49 0.55 11.92
CA LYS A 24 7.47 -0.09 10.60
C LYS A 24 6.27 0.36 9.78
N MET A 25 5.05 0.27 10.30
CA MET A 25 3.85 0.75 9.59
C MET A 25 3.90 2.25 9.27
N GLY A 26 4.39 3.08 10.18
CA GLY A 26 4.51 4.53 9.99
C GLY A 26 5.56 4.89 8.95
N VAL A 27 6.71 4.21 8.97
CA VAL A 27 7.78 4.36 7.97
C VAL A 27 7.28 3.88 6.61
N THR A 28 6.62 2.73 6.51
CA THR A 28 6.12 2.27 5.21
C THR A 28 5.00 3.15 4.66
N LYS A 29 4.14 3.73 5.53
CA LYS A 29 3.22 4.80 5.11
C LYS A 29 3.94 6.04 4.60
N ARG A 30 5.12 6.37 5.14
CA ARG A 30 5.89 7.57 4.78
C ARG A 30 6.72 7.39 3.51
N PHE A 31 7.24 6.19 3.26
CA PHE A 31 8.06 5.86 2.09
C PHE A 31 7.24 5.26 0.93
N GLY A 32 6.03 4.77 1.18
CA GLY A 32 5.17 4.17 0.17
C GLY A 32 5.70 2.81 -0.32
N TYR A 33 4.78 1.96 -0.80
CA TYR A 33 5.06 0.69 -1.43
C TYR A 33 5.17 0.86 -2.95
N HIS A 34 6.01 0.05 -3.59
CA HIS A 34 6.09 0.03 -5.05
C HIS A 34 5.17 -1.03 -5.61
N TYR A 35 4.19 -0.59 -6.39
CA TYR A 35 3.25 -1.48 -7.06
C TYR A 35 3.34 -1.34 -8.57
N THR A 36 3.13 -2.45 -9.25
CA THR A 36 2.86 -2.49 -10.68
C THR A 36 1.38 -2.76 -10.88
N ILE A 37 0.70 -1.82 -11.53
CA ILE A 37 -0.69 -1.91 -11.97
C ILE A 37 -0.67 -2.38 -13.42
N THR A 38 -1.31 -3.50 -13.70
CA THR A 38 -1.43 -4.05 -15.06
C THR A 38 -2.90 -4.11 -15.45
N MET A 39 -3.21 -3.55 -16.62
CA MET A 39 -4.53 -3.63 -17.23
C MET A 39 -4.58 -4.80 -18.21
N HIS A 40 -5.59 -5.62 -18.05
CA HIS A 40 -5.85 -6.78 -18.90
C HIS A 40 -6.91 -6.45 -19.96
N TYR A 41 -7.06 -7.36 -20.94
CA TYR A 41 -8.09 -7.27 -21.99
C TYR A 41 -7.99 -6.05 -22.91
N GLY A 42 -6.79 -5.51 -23.12
CA GLY A 42 -6.57 -4.39 -24.05
C GLY A 42 -7.10 -3.05 -23.54
N LEU A 43 -7.47 -2.96 -22.26
CA LEU A 43 -7.85 -1.71 -21.61
C LEU A 43 -6.63 -0.81 -21.48
N LYS A 44 -6.82 0.47 -21.85
CA LYS A 44 -5.81 1.50 -21.62
C LYS A 44 -5.82 1.92 -20.16
N LEU A 45 -4.63 2.13 -19.62
CA LEU A 45 -4.47 2.67 -18.28
C LEU A 45 -5.13 4.06 -18.20
N PRO A 46 -6.07 4.29 -17.27
CA PRO A 46 -6.66 5.60 -17.06
C PRO A 46 -5.66 6.55 -16.38
N ASP A 47 -5.92 7.85 -16.50
CA ASP A 47 -5.08 8.86 -15.84
C ASP A 47 -5.28 8.80 -14.32
N LEU A 48 -4.32 8.19 -13.63
CA LEU A 48 -4.34 7.99 -12.19
C LEU A 48 -4.10 9.30 -11.41
N ILE A 49 -3.48 10.32 -12.03
CA ILE A 49 -3.20 11.61 -11.38
C ILE A 49 -4.49 12.44 -11.25
N LYS A 50 -5.42 12.28 -12.20
CA LYS A 50 -6.71 12.97 -12.21
C LYS A 50 -7.74 12.40 -11.24
N ASN A 51 -7.50 11.24 -10.65
CA ASN A 51 -8.41 10.65 -9.68
C ASN A 51 -8.16 11.23 -8.28
N ASP A 52 -9.15 11.94 -7.73
CA ASP A 52 -9.05 12.60 -6.43
C ASP A 52 -8.84 11.64 -5.25
N ASN A 53 -9.31 10.39 -5.33
CA ASN A 53 -9.12 9.38 -4.29
C ASN A 53 -7.69 8.83 -4.26
N LEU A 54 -6.98 8.90 -5.39
CA LEU A 54 -5.59 8.46 -5.57
C LEU A 54 -4.60 9.64 -5.49
N ARG A 55 -5.04 10.85 -5.82
CA ARG A 55 -4.23 12.07 -5.85
C ARG A 55 -3.58 12.31 -4.49
N GLY A 56 -2.26 12.44 -4.49
CA GLY A 56 -1.46 12.64 -3.27
C GLY A 56 -1.19 11.38 -2.44
N LYS A 57 -1.89 10.27 -2.70
CA LYS A 57 -1.62 8.96 -2.10
C LYS A 57 -0.68 8.12 -2.96
N ILE A 58 -0.74 8.30 -4.28
CA ILE A 58 0.14 7.62 -5.23
C ILE A 58 1.02 8.61 -5.98
N LYS A 59 2.20 8.13 -6.39
CA LYS A 59 3.12 8.82 -7.28
C LYS A 59 3.47 7.88 -8.43
N ILE A 60 3.25 8.32 -9.66
CA ILE A 60 3.62 7.53 -10.85
C ILE A 60 5.14 7.56 -11.01
N ILE A 61 5.75 6.38 -11.10
CA ILE A 61 7.18 6.19 -11.38
C ILE A 61 7.39 6.04 -12.89
N SER A 62 6.58 5.19 -13.52
CA SER A 62 6.62 4.97 -14.96
C SER A 62 5.26 4.47 -15.44
N ALA A 63 4.81 4.93 -16.60
CA ALA A 63 3.59 4.44 -17.23
C ALA A 63 3.87 4.02 -18.67
N THR A 64 3.22 2.95 -19.09
CA THR A 64 3.09 2.48 -20.46
C THR A 64 1.59 2.35 -20.76
N ASP A 65 1.23 2.00 -21.99
CA ASP A 65 -0.19 1.92 -22.40
C ASP A 65 -1.03 0.98 -21.52
N ASN A 66 -0.44 -0.11 -21.02
CA ASN A 66 -1.16 -1.16 -20.29
C ASN A 66 -0.61 -1.42 -18.88
N THR A 67 0.58 -0.89 -18.54
CA THR A 67 1.18 -1.09 -17.22
C THR A 67 1.66 0.22 -16.61
N CYS A 68 1.48 0.36 -15.30
CA CYS A 68 1.88 1.53 -14.53
C CYS A 68 2.60 1.12 -13.26
N LYS A 69 3.81 1.63 -13.05
CA LYS A 69 4.51 1.51 -11.78
C LYS A 69 4.21 2.73 -10.95
N VAL A 70 3.69 2.52 -9.75
CA VAL A 70 3.32 3.56 -8.82
C VAL A 70 3.96 3.31 -7.46
N GLN A 71 4.38 4.39 -6.81
CA GLN A 71 4.67 4.40 -5.39
C GLN A 71 3.39 4.80 -4.67
N SER A 72 2.87 3.95 -3.79
CA SER A 72 1.59 4.13 -3.11
C SER A 72 1.76 4.17 -1.61
N GLN A 73 1.15 5.15 -0.94
CA GLN A 73 1.07 5.20 0.52
C GLN A 73 -0.06 4.30 1.09
N ILE A 74 -0.95 3.82 0.22
CA ILE A 74 -2.01 2.85 0.54
C ILE A 74 -1.59 1.45 0.11
N ASN A 75 -2.15 0.43 0.77
CA ASN A 75 -1.84 -0.97 0.48
C ASN A 75 -2.44 -1.42 -0.87
N ASP A 76 -2.02 -2.60 -1.33
CA ASP A 76 -2.43 -3.23 -2.58
C ASP A 76 -3.95 -3.47 -2.67
N THR A 77 -4.57 -3.88 -1.57
CA THR A 77 -6.00 -4.17 -1.51
C THR A 77 -6.82 -2.88 -1.67
N GLU A 78 -6.49 -1.84 -0.92
CA GLU A 78 -7.14 -0.52 -0.97
C GLU A 78 -6.90 0.14 -2.33
N LEU A 79 -5.69 0.03 -2.89
CA LEU A 79 -5.36 0.51 -4.21
C LEU A 79 -6.21 -0.20 -5.29
N LYS A 80 -6.27 -1.52 -5.26
CA LYS A 80 -7.06 -2.32 -6.22
C LYS A 80 -8.55 -2.01 -6.11
N THR A 81 -9.11 -1.94 -4.90
CA THR A 81 -10.52 -1.61 -4.68
C THR A 81 -10.85 -0.20 -5.18
N THR A 82 -9.96 0.78 -4.96
CA THR A 82 -10.17 2.16 -5.45
C THR A 82 -10.17 2.19 -6.98
N LEU A 83 -9.23 1.49 -7.63
CA LEU A 83 -9.18 1.38 -9.09
C LEU A 83 -10.45 0.74 -9.66
N MET A 84 -10.91 -0.36 -9.06
CA MET A 84 -12.14 -1.05 -9.47
C MET A 84 -13.37 -0.16 -9.33
N LYS A 85 -13.49 0.55 -8.20
CA LYS A 85 -14.66 1.39 -7.92
C LYS A 85 -14.69 2.64 -8.80
N ASP A 86 -13.59 3.37 -8.88
CA ASP A 86 -13.58 4.70 -9.50
C ASP A 86 -13.52 4.64 -11.03
N TYR A 87 -12.99 3.54 -11.58
CA TYR A 87 -12.90 3.33 -13.03
C TYR A 87 -13.83 2.22 -13.54
N GLY A 88 -14.69 1.67 -12.68
CA GLY A 88 -15.64 0.62 -13.04
C GLY A 88 -14.98 -0.67 -13.54
N LEU A 89 -13.80 -0.99 -13.02
CA LEU A 89 -13.01 -2.16 -13.44
C LEU A 89 -13.39 -3.38 -12.62
N ASP A 90 -13.39 -4.54 -13.27
CA ASP A 90 -13.51 -5.83 -12.60
C ASP A 90 -12.17 -6.31 -12.02
N SER A 91 -12.21 -7.22 -11.04
CA SER A 91 -11.02 -7.81 -10.40
C SER A 91 -10.11 -8.53 -11.39
N THR A 92 -10.65 -9.03 -12.50
CA THR A 92 -9.91 -9.67 -13.59
C THR A 92 -9.26 -8.67 -14.55
N GLN A 93 -9.81 -7.45 -14.63
CA GLN A 93 -9.37 -6.42 -15.56
C GLN A 93 -8.19 -5.61 -15.04
N VAL A 94 -8.00 -5.57 -13.71
CA VAL A 94 -6.91 -4.84 -13.06
C VAL A 94 -6.16 -5.72 -12.05
N GLN A 95 -4.85 -5.77 -12.22
CA GLN A 95 -3.94 -6.49 -11.33
C GLN A 95 -2.98 -5.50 -10.67
N VAL A 96 -2.79 -5.64 -9.36
CA VAL A 96 -1.88 -4.82 -8.56
C VAL A 96 -0.89 -5.77 -7.89
N GLU A 97 0.39 -5.66 -8.24
CA GLU A 97 1.45 -6.52 -7.70
C GLU A 97 2.52 -5.70 -7.01
N ASN A 98 3.00 -6.20 -5.87
CA ASN A 98 4.16 -5.60 -5.21
C ASN A 98 5.40 -5.86 -6.07
N THR A 99 6.17 -4.81 -6.31
CA THR A 99 7.38 -4.86 -7.15
C THR A 99 8.66 -5.04 -6.30
N GLN A 100 8.51 -5.33 -5.00
CA GLN A 100 9.61 -5.65 -4.07
C GLN A 100 9.94 -7.14 -4.02
#